data_AF-V8NX49-F1
#
_entry.id   AF-V8NX49-F1
#
_cell.length_a   1.000
_cell.length_b   1.000
_cell.length_c   1.000
_cell.angle_alpha   90.00
_cell.angle_beta   90.00
_cell.angle_gamma   90.00
#
_symmetry.space_group_name_H-M   'P 1'
#
loop_
_entity.id
_entity.type
_entity.pdbx_description
1 polymer ?
#
loop_
_entity_poly.entity_id
_entity_poly.type
_entity_poly.pdbx_seq_one_letter_code
_entity_poly.pdbx_strand_id
1 'polypeptide(L)'
;MVASAMAHEMGHNLGINHDTASCNCSAGPCIMSPEISYEPPSEFSSCSVQEHREYLLKDRPQCILNKPLSTDIVTPPACGNYLVEMGEECDCGSPQEISDKSVSCRYAVIHLQ
;
A
#
# COMPACT_ATOMS: atom_id res chain seq x y z
N MET A 1 12.51 -7.49 5.96
CA MET A 1 13.61 -6.50 5.89
C MET A 1 13.66 -5.79 4.54
N VAL A 2 13.93 -6.47 3.42
CA VAL A 2 14.03 -5.79 2.10
C VAL A 2 12.76 -5.02 1.73
N ALA A 3 11.58 -5.64 1.84
CA ALA A 3 10.30 -4.98 1.57
C ALA A 3 10.09 -3.74 2.47
N SER A 4 10.40 -3.85 3.77
CA SER A 4 10.30 -2.73 4.72
C SER A 4 11.24 -1.58 4.37
N ALA A 5 12.48 -1.89 3.95
CA ALA A 5 13.43 -0.87 3.50
C ALA A 5 12.96 -0.19 2.20
N MET A 6 12.42 -0.95 1.24
CA MET A 6 11.82 -0.39 0.04
C MET A 6 10.63 0.52 0.39
N ALA A 7 9.76 0.10 1.31
CA ALA A 7 8.63 0.91 1.78
C ALA A 7 9.10 2.19 2.50
N HIS A 8 10.18 2.13 3.28
CA HIS A 8 10.79 3.28 3.94
C HIS A 8 11.27 4.33 2.92
N GLU A 9 12.05 3.92 1.92
CA GLU A 9 12.56 4.84 0.90
C GLU A 9 11.46 5.36 -0.04
N MET A 10 10.45 4.53 -0.34
CA MET A 10 9.25 5.00 -1.04
C MET A 10 8.47 6.00 -0.19
N GLY A 11 8.44 5.85 1.15
CA GLY A 11 7.85 6.81 2.07
C GLY A 11 8.50 8.19 1.96
N HIS A 12 9.84 8.25 1.91
CA HIS A 12 10.57 9.51 1.68
C HIS A 12 10.21 10.15 0.34
N ASN A 13 10.13 9.37 -0.75
CA ASN A 13 9.67 9.87 -2.06
C ASN A 13 8.22 10.40 -2.02
N LEU A 14 7.42 9.92 -1.07
CA LEU A 14 6.02 10.31 -0.85
C LEU A 14 5.85 11.36 0.26
N GLY A 15 6.93 12.08 0.60
CA GLY A 15 6.91 13.24 1.46
C GLY A 15 6.85 12.92 2.96
N ILE A 16 7.19 11.70 3.35
CA ILE A 16 7.15 11.26 4.75
C ILE A 16 8.57 11.35 5.34
N ASN A 17 8.72 11.93 6.53
CA ASN A 17 9.99 11.99 7.24
C ASN A 17 10.15 10.81 8.21
N HIS A 18 11.32 10.71 8.84
CA HIS A 18 11.52 9.77 9.93
C HIS A 18 10.58 10.04 11.11
N ASP A 19 10.10 8.97 11.72
CA ASP A 19 9.29 9.03 12.94
C ASP A 19 10.09 9.63 14.10
N THR A 20 9.40 10.42 14.94
CA THR A 20 9.94 10.95 16.20
C THR A 20 9.38 10.19 17.39
N ALA A 21 9.87 10.46 18.60
CA ALA A 21 9.45 9.77 19.83
C ALA A 21 7.94 9.86 20.14
N SER A 22 7.20 10.80 19.54
CA SER A 22 5.75 10.91 19.70
C SER A 22 4.93 10.10 18.68
N CYS A 23 5.58 9.54 17.66
CA CYS A 23 4.95 8.78 16.59
C CYS A 23 4.89 7.30 16.97
N ASN A 24 3.71 6.68 16.89
CA ASN A 24 3.47 5.33 17.38
C ASN A 24 2.79 4.45 16.33
N CYS A 25 3.10 3.15 16.37
CA CYS A 25 2.42 2.08 15.64
C CYS A 25 1.83 1.05 16.62
N SER A 26 0.89 0.24 16.17
CA SER A 26 0.08 -0.64 17.05
C SER A 26 0.81 -1.93 17.41
N ALA A 27 1.59 -2.45 16.46
CA ALA A 27 2.14 -3.81 16.53
C ALA A 27 3.68 -3.87 16.70
N GLY A 28 4.37 -2.73 16.79
CA GLY A 28 5.82 -2.69 16.93
C GLY A 28 6.48 -1.50 16.24
N PRO A 29 7.68 -1.66 15.63
CA PRO A 29 8.37 -0.57 14.95
C PRO A 29 7.57 -0.09 13.73
N CYS A 30 7.65 1.21 13.46
CA CYS A 30 7.04 1.83 12.30
C CYS A 30 7.97 1.76 11.08
N ILE A 31 7.38 1.77 9.87
CA ILE A 31 8.14 1.74 8.60
C ILE A 31 9.13 2.91 8.54
N MET A 32 8.74 4.10 9.03
CA MET A 32 9.56 5.32 8.98
C MET A 32 10.44 5.51 10.21
N SER A 33 10.62 4.49 11.05
CA SER A 33 11.62 4.52 12.12
C SER A 33 13.00 4.88 11.56
N PRO A 34 13.76 5.81 12.20
CA PRO A 34 15.11 6.14 11.78
C PRO A 34 16.10 4.98 12.01
N GLU A 35 15.73 4.03 12.88
CA GLU A 35 16.53 2.87 13.23
C GLU A 35 15.96 1.59 12.64
N ILE A 36 16.87 0.70 12.23
CA ILE A 36 16.53 -0.63 11.73
C ILE A 36 16.15 -1.54 12.90
N SER A 37 14.97 -2.13 12.84
CA SER A 37 14.52 -3.17 13.77
C SER A 37 14.86 -4.57 13.26
N TYR A 38 15.01 -5.54 14.17
CA TYR A 38 15.10 -6.96 13.82
C TYR A 38 13.79 -7.51 13.26
N GLU A 39 12.67 -7.05 13.80
CA GLU A 39 11.33 -7.37 13.29
C GLU A 39 11.00 -6.41 12.14
N PRO A 40 10.62 -6.92 10.95
CA PRO A 40 10.30 -6.07 9.81
C PRO A 40 9.03 -5.26 10.10
N PRO A 41 9.09 -3.91 10.04
CA PRO A 41 7.89 -3.10 10.20
C PRO A 41 6.98 -3.28 8.98
N SER A 42 5.67 -3.26 9.24
CA SER A 42 4.60 -3.35 8.24
C SER A 42 3.56 -2.23 8.37
N GLU A 43 3.70 -1.34 9.36
CA GLU A 43 2.76 -0.26 9.65
C GLU A 43 3.44 1.11 9.51
N PHE A 44 2.71 2.07 8.95
CA PHE A 44 3.06 3.49 9.03
C PHE A 44 2.52 4.08 10.34
N SER A 45 3.23 5.04 10.92
CA SER A 45 2.78 5.73 12.12
C SER A 45 1.65 6.71 11.81
N SER A 46 0.96 7.20 12.84
CA SER A 46 0.00 8.30 12.69
C SER A 46 0.64 9.58 12.13
N CYS A 47 1.91 9.84 12.45
CA CYS A 47 2.68 10.95 11.89
C CYS A 47 2.91 10.76 10.39
N SER A 48 3.32 9.56 9.97
CA SER A 48 3.55 9.24 8.56
C SER A 48 2.29 9.47 7.71
N VAL A 49 1.12 9.08 8.23
CA VAL A 49 -0.17 9.30 7.55
C VAL A 49 -0.49 10.79 7.42
N GLN A 50 -0.24 11.57 8.46
CA GLN A 50 -0.44 13.03 8.48
C GLN A 50 0.48 13.71 7.44
N GLU A 51 1.78 13.41 7.46
CA GLU A 51 2.76 14.01 6.55
C GLU A 51 2.48 13.64 5.09
N HIS A 52 2.18 12.37 4.80
CA HIS A 52 1.83 11.96 3.45
C HIS A 52 0.59 12.69 2.93
N ARG A 53 -0.43 12.86 3.79
CA ARG A 53 -1.64 13.62 3.43
C ARG A 53 -1.30 15.07 3.09
N GLU A 54 -0.44 15.71 3.88
CA GLU A 54 0.01 17.08 3.62
C GLU A 54 0.78 17.20 2.30
N TYR A 55 1.68 16.24 2.02
CA TYR A 55 2.37 16.13 0.73
C TYR A 55 1.41 16.05 -0.45
N LEU A 56 0.42 15.14 -0.40
CA LEU A 56 -0.57 15.00 -1.46
C LEU A 56 -1.39 16.28 -1.70
N LEU A 57 -1.79 16.96 -0.62
CA LEU A 57 -2.60 18.18 -0.70
C LEU A 57 -1.81 19.38 -1.25
N LYS A 58 -0.53 19.47 -0.87
CA LYS A 58 0.38 20.56 -1.22
C LYS A 58 0.95 20.40 -2.63
N ASP A 59 1.56 19.25 -2.91
CA ASP A 59 2.38 19.06 -4.11
C ASP A 59 1.59 18.46 -5.26
N ARG A 60 0.49 17.74 -4.96
CA ARG A 60 -0.46 17.17 -5.94
C ARG A 60 0.24 16.44 -7.10
N PRO A 61 1.07 15.42 -6.83
CA PRO A 61 1.80 14.70 -7.86
C PRO A 61 0.82 14.05 -8.85
N GLN A 62 0.85 14.47 -10.11
CA GLN A 62 -0.12 14.02 -11.11
C GLN A 62 0.14 12.59 -11.60
N CYS A 63 1.40 12.14 -11.56
CA CYS A 63 1.82 10.84 -12.10
C CYS A 63 1.37 9.62 -11.29
N ILE A 64 0.79 9.81 -10.10
CA ILE A 64 0.25 8.72 -9.27
C ILE A 64 -1.26 8.58 -9.40
N LEU A 65 -1.90 9.36 -10.29
CA LEU A 65 -3.35 9.37 -10.46
C LEU A 65 -3.83 8.41 -11.55
N ASN A 66 -2.97 8.03 -12.49
CA ASN A 66 -3.32 7.09 -13.54
C ASN A 66 -3.26 5.64 -13.01
N LYS A 67 -4.37 4.91 -13.20
CA LYS A 67 -4.38 3.46 -13.00
C LYS A 67 -3.60 2.78 -14.14
N PRO A 68 -2.63 1.88 -13.85
CA PRO A 68 -1.94 1.13 -14.89
C PRO A 68 -2.91 0.20 -15.65
N LEU A 69 -2.61 -0.08 -16.92
CA LEU A 69 -3.32 -1.14 -17.65
C LEU A 69 -2.89 -2.50 -17.10
N SER A 70 -3.79 -3.49 -17.10
CA SER A 70 -3.45 -4.85 -16.65
C SER A 70 -2.29 -5.45 -17.45
N THR A 71 -2.15 -5.07 -18.72
CA THR A 71 -1.05 -5.47 -19.61
C THR A 71 0.30 -4.83 -19.27
N ASP A 72 0.32 -3.74 -18.50
CA ASP A 72 1.54 -3.06 -18.08
C ASP A 72 2.12 -3.63 -16.77
N ILE A 73 1.34 -4.44 -16.06
CA ILE A 73 1.74 -5.09 -14.81
C ILE A 73 2.51 -6.38 -15.17
N VAL A 74 3.82 -6.36 -14.90
CA VAL A 74 4.74 -7.45 -15.27
C VAL A 74 4.91 -8.51 -14.19
N THR A 75 4.36 -8.26 -13.00
CA THR A 75 4.35 -9.24 -11.91
C THR A 75 3.34 -10.34 -12.20
N PRO A 76 3.53 -11.55 -11.65
CA PRO A 76 2.49 -12.57 -11.68
C PRO A 76 1.20 -12.04 -11.04
N PRO A 77 0.02 -12.24 -11.66
CA PRO A 77 -1.26 -11.82 -11.11
C PRO A 77 -1.49 -12.37 -9.70
N ALA A 78 -1.99 -11.53 -8.79
CA ALA A 78 -2.17 -11.86 -7.38
C ALA A 78 -3.55 -11.42 -6.86
N CYS A 79 -4.51 -12.31 -7.02
CA CYS A 79 -5.88 -12.19 -6.50
C CYS A 79 -5.97 -11.78 -5.02
N GLY A 80 -6.69 -10.69 -4.77
CA GLY A 80 -6.96 -10.12 -3.46
C GLY A 80 -6.02 -8.96 -3.08
N ASN A 81 -5.25 -8.42 -4.03
CA ASN A 81 -4.32 -7.30 -3.81
C ASN A 81 -4.90 -5.93 -4.20
N TYR A 82 -6.19 -5.87 -4.54
CA TYR A 82 -6.93 -4.67 -4.98
C TYR A 82 -6.52 -4.11 -6.36
N LEU A 83 -5.72 -4.82 -7.14
CA LEU A 83 -5.35 -4.46 -8.51
C LEU A 83 -5.97 -5.47 -9.48
N VAL A 84 -6.65 -4.98 -10.51
CA VAL A 84 -7.17 -5.85 -11.57
C VAL A 84 -6.02 -6.17 -12.53
N GLU A 85 -5.54 -7.40 -12.47
CA GLU A 85 -4.41 -7.89 -13.27
C GLU A 85 -4.88 -8.77 -14.44
N MET A 86 -3.94 -9.22 -15.28
CA MET A 86 -4.27 -10.08 -16.41
C MET A 86 -4.89 -11.40 -15.92
N GLY A 87 -6.08 -11.73 -16.45
CA GLY A 87 -6.82 -12.95 -16.07
C GLY A 87 -7.89 -12.72 -15.00
N GLU A 88 -8.03 -11.50 -14.49
CA GLU A 88 -9.02 -11.14 -13.48
C GLU A 88 -10.14 -10.28 -14.07
N GLU A 89 -11.40 -10.59 -13.72
CA GLU A 89 -12.54 -9.72 -14.03
C GLU A 89 -12.67 -8.58 -13.01
N CYS A 90 -12.27 -8.85 -11.76
CA CYS A 90 -12.28 -7.90 -10.66
C CYS A 90 -11.36 -8.35 -9.51
N ASP A 91 -10.90 -7.39 -8.71
CA ASP A 91 -10.21 -7.63 -7.44
C ASP A 91 -10.74 -6.65 -6.39
N CYS A 92 -11.38 -7.18 -5.34
CA CYS A 92 -11.95 -6.41 -4.23
C CYS A 92 -11.28 -6.70 -2.88
N GLY A 93 -10.07 -7.28 -2.90
CA GLY A 93 -9.32 -7.63 -1.72
C GLY A 93 -9.58 -9.05 -1.22
N SER A 94 -9.08 -9.34 -0.02
CA SER A 94 -9.23 -10.66 0.58
C SER A 94 -10.67 -10.91 1.08
N PRO A 95 -11.15 -12.17 1.14
CA PRO A 95 -12.51 -12.48 1.61
C PRO A 95 -12.85 -11.97 3.01
N GLN A 96 -11.84 -11.70 3.84
CA GLN A 96 -11.99 -11.23 5.23
C GLN A 96 -12.25 -9.72 5.29
N GLU A 97 -11.88 -8.98 4.25
CA GLU A 97 -11.95 -7.51 4.20
C GLU A 97 -13.20 -6.99 3.46
N ILE A 98 -14.02 -7.89 2.89
CA ILE A 98 -15.23 -7.52 2.16
C ILE A 98 -16.36 -7.16 3.16
N SER A 99 -16.47 -5.87 3.47
CA SER A 99 -17.50 -5.35 4.37
C SER A 99 -18.83 -4.99 3.69
N ASP A 100 -18.90 -4.96 2.36
CA ASP A 100 -20.08 -4.41 1.67
C ASP A 100 -20.60 -5.33 0.54
N LYS A 101 -21.89 -5.70 0.64
CA LYS A 101 -22.61 -6.63 -0.24
C LYS A 101 -23.15 -5.95 -1.51
N SER A 102 -22.61 -4.80 -1.90
CA SER A 102 -23.22 -3.91 -2.90
C SER A 102 -22.33 -3.60 -4.12
N VAL A 103 -21.37 -4.47 -4.48
CA VAL A 103 -20.54 -4.28 -5.69
C VAL A 103 -20.53 -5.55 -6.54
N SER A 104 -20.52 -5.37 -7.86
CA SER A 104 -20.45 -6.43 -8.89
C SER A 104 -19.29 -7.44 -8.70
N CYS A 105 -18.33 -7.15 -7.81
CA CYS A 105 -17.23 -8.04 -7.45
C CYS A 105 -17.47 -8.65 -6.06
N ARG A 106 -17.78 -9.95 -6.01
CA ARG A 106 -18.04 -10.68 -4.74
C ARG A 106 -16.78 -11.23 -4.07
N TYR A 107 -15.75 -11.52 -4.86
CA TYR A 107 -14.41 -11.92 -4.44
C TYR A 107 -13.48 -11.74 -5.63
N ALA A 108 -12.19 -11.51 -5.39
CA ALA A 108 -11.18 -11.52 -6.44
C ALA A 108 -11.09 -12.92 -7.08
N VAL A 109 -10.96 -13.01 -8.40
CA VAL A 109 -10.93 -14.30 -9.14
C VAL A 109 -9.94 -14.24 -10.28
N ILE A 110 -9.02 -15.21 -10.32
CA ILE A 110 -8.22 -15.49 -11.52
C ILE A 110 -8.94 -16.58 -12.32
N HIS A 111 -9.34 -16.24 -13.55
CA HIS A 111 -9.82 -17.23 -14.51
C HIS A 111 -8.61 -17.89 -15.18
N LEU A 112 -8.32 -19.15 -14.81
CA LEU A 112 -7.36 -19.98 -15.52
C LEU A 112 -7.93 -20.28 -16.92
N GLN A 113 -7.24 -19.82 -17.97
CA GLN A 113 -7.50 -20.26 -19.35
C GLN A 113 -6.86 -21.62 -19.61
#